data_AF-A0A0N4Z422-F1
#
_entry.id   AF-A0A0N4Z422-F1
#
_cell.length_a   1.000
_cell.length_b   1.000
_cell.length_c   1.000
_cell.angle_alpha   90.00
_cell.angle_beta   90.00
_cell.angle_gamma   90.00
#
_symmetry.space_group_name_H-M   'P 1'
#
loop_
_entity.id
_entity.type
_entity.pdbx_description
1 polymer ?
#
loop_
_entity_poly.entity_id
_entity_poly.type
_entity_poly.pdbx_seq_one_letter_code
_entity_poly.pdbx_strand_id
1 'polypeptide(L)'
;MSNIAVNTGYLTSSRGVIKICQIIAGLVVSSFLCSGPGLCFGESRVGFTSFVNSVCVIVNIILLILNFLSISNLRLERVYSIICTILFIIAVALMVWYFLQYQIRFWTIITTVLLIIQAVLFLWDYKILNGEAPNEARVI
;
A
#
# COMPACT_ATOMS: atom_id res chain seq x y z
N MET A 1 12.08 3.99 -30.11
CA MET A 1 11.66 2.73 -29.46
C MET A 1 12.49 2.59 -28.21
N SER A 2 11.93 2.81 -27.02
CA SER A 2 12.64 2.48 -25.77
C SER A 2 12.80 0.96 -25.74
N ASN A 3 14.03 0.48 -25.57
CA ASN A 3 14.27 -0.95 -25.37
C ASN A 3 13.63 -1.34 -24.04
N ILE A 4 12.45 -1.96 -24.11
CA ILE A 4 11.76 -2.52 -22.96
C ILE A 4 12.53 -3.78 -22.58
N ALA A 5 13.43 -3.65 -21.61
CA ALA A 5 14.19 -4.76 -21.07
C ALA A 5 13.49 -5.30 -19.82
N VAL A 6 13.37 -6.62 -19.73
CA VAL A 6 12.80 -7.28 -18.56
C VAL A 6 13.84 -7.30 -17.45
N ASN A 7 13.56 -6.64 -16.33
CA ASN A 7 14.44 -6.62 -15.17
C ASN A 7 14.05 -7.73 -14.19
N THR A 8 14.57 -8.94 -14.41
CA THR A 8 14.34 -10.10 -13.55
C THR A 8 14.88 -9.91 -12.12
N GLY A 9 15.89 -9.06 -11.93
CA GLY A 9 16.44 -8.70 -10.61
C GLY A 9 15.55 -7.78 -9.78
N TYR A 10 14.51 -7.18 -10.38
CA TYR A 10 13.59 -6.31 -9.64
C TYR A 10 12.75 -7.09 -8.63
N LEU A 11 12.30 -8.31 -8.97
CA LEU A 11 11.45 -9.13 -8.09
C LEU A 11 12.20 -9.65 -6.86
N THR A 12 13.52 -9.84 -6.96
CA THR A 12 14.39 -10.23 -5.83
C THR A 12 14.94 -9.02 -5.07
N SER A 13 14.78 -7.80 -5.59
CA SER A 13 15.19 -6.59 -4.89
C SER A 13 14.26 -6.28 -3.71
N SER A 14 14.81 -5.64 -2.67
CA SER A 14 14.04 -5.13 -1.52
C SER A 14 12.86 -4.25 -1.93
N ARG A 15 12.96 -3.50 -3.04
CA ARG A 15 11.86 -2.70 -3.59
C ARG A 15 10.73 -3.56 -4.15
N GLY A 16 11.07 -4.58 -4.95
CA GLY A 16 10.10 -5.50 -5.51
C GLY A 16 9.34 -6.25 -4.41
N VAL A 17 10.08 -6.77 -3.41
CA VAL A 17 9.48 -7.48 -2.28
C VAL A 17 8.52 -6.58 -1.50
N ILE A 18 8.89 -5.34 -1.21
CA ILE A 18 8.01 -4.42 -0.47
C ILE A 18 6.72 -4.12 -1.24
N LYS A 19 6.80 -3.88 -2.56
CA LYS A 19 5.58 -3.68 -3.36
C LYS A 19 4.68 -4.91 -3.37
N ILE A 20 5.26 -6.12 -3.43
CA ILE A 20 4.50 -7.38 -3.32
C ILE A 20 3.83 -7.49 -1.95
N CYS A 21 4.55 -7.21 -0.86
CA CYS A 21 4.00 -7.20 0.50
C CYS A 21 2.84 -6.20 0.62
N GLN A 22 2.98 -4.99 0.08
CA GLN A 22 1.93 -3.98 0.07
C GLN A 22 0.68 -4.47 -0.71
N ILE A 23 0.85 -5.15 -1.85
CA ILE A 23 -0.28 -5.69 -2.62
C ILE A 23 -1.01 -6.78 -1.81
N ILE A 24 -0.27 -7.75 -1.25
CA ILE A 24 -0.87 -8.85 -0.48
C ILE A 24 -1.61 -8.31 0.74
N ALA A 25 -0.97 -7.44 1.52
CA ALA A 25 -1.60 -6.83 2.70
C ALA A 25 -2.83 -5.99 2.31
N GLY A 26 -2.76 -5.24 1.20
CA GLY A 26 -3.88 -4.47 0.69
C GLY A 26 -5.06 -5.35 0.25
N LEU A 27 -4.82 -6.49 -0.41
CA LEU A 27 -5.87 -7.44 -0.77
C LEU A 27 -6.55 -8.02 0.47
N VAL A 28 -5.77 -8.42 1.48
CA VAL A 28 -6.30 -8.92 2.76
C VAL A 28 -7.14 -7.88 3.48
N VAL A 29 -6.70 -6.61 3.49
CA VAL A 29 -7.49 -5.49 4.06
C VAL A 29 -8.81 -5.33 3.31
N SER A 30 -8.80 -5.35 1.98
CA SER A 30 -10.05 -5.27 1.19
C SER A 30 -11.00 -6.43 1.49
N SER A 31 -10.50 -7.66 1.64
CA SER A 31 -11.33 -8.81 2.02
C SER A 31 -12.03 -8.60 3.37
N PHE A 32 -11.30 -8.12 4.38
CA PHE A 32 -11.88 -7.87 5.71
C PHE A 32 -12.85 -6.69 5.73
N LEU A 33 -12.53 -5.60 5.04
CA LEU A 33 -13.43 -4.45 4.92
C LEU A 33 -14.72 -4.82 4.18
N CYS A 34 -14.66 -5.74 3.20
CA CYS A 34 -15.81 -6.13 2.40
C CYS A 34 -16.66 -7.23 3.04
N SER A 35 -16.07 -8.02 3.96
CA SER A 35 -16.77 -9.05 4.74
C SER A 35 -17.42 -8.51 6.04
N GLY A 36 -17.25 -7.22 6.34
CA GLY A 36 -17.76 -6.58 7.56
C GLY A 36 -19.28 -6.34 7.56
N PRO A 37 -19.86 -6.04 8.74
CA PRO A 37 -21.30 -5.76 8.90
C PRO A 37 -21.76 -4.47 8.20
N GLY A 38 -20.84 -3.52 7.98
CA GLY A 38 -21.00 -2.44 7.03
C GLY A 38 -20.19 -2.81 5.80
N LEU A 39 -20.85 -3.02 4.67
CA LEU A 39 -20.18 -3.31 3.39
C LEU A 39 -19.02 -2.33 3.15
N CYS A 40 -18.03 -2.74 2.35
CA CYS A 40 -16.85 -1.95 1.96
C CYS A 40 -17.12 -0.49 1.56
N PHE A 41 -18.35 -0.15 1.13
CA PHE A 41 -18.79 1.18 0.71
C PHE A 41 -20.04 1.68 1.46
N GLY A 42 -20.45 1.01 2.53
CA GLY A 42 -21.72 1.28 3.21
C GLY A 42 -21.67 2.54 4.09
N GLU A 43 -20.66 2.68 4.93
CA GLU A 43 -20.52 3.82 5.85
C GLU A 43 -19.36 4.72 5.42
N SER A 44 -19.49 6.03 5.54
CA SER A 44 -18.55 7.02 4.98
C SER A 44 -17.09 6.82 5.41
N ARG A 45 -16.85 6.40 6.67
CA ARG A 45 -15.51 6.19 7.24
C ARG A 45 -14.83 4.93 6.71
N VAL A 46 -15.58 3.82 6.70
CA VAL A 46 -15.12 2.54 6.16
C VAL A 46 -14.98 2.64 4.64
N GLY A 47 -15.89 3.35 3.98
CA GLY A 47 -15.88 3.63 2.55
C GLY A 47 -14.65 4.39 2.08
N PHE A 48 -14.25 5.46 2.79
CA PHE A 48 -13.01 6.18 2.49
C PHE A 48 -11.78 5.26 2.60
N THR A 49 -11.69 4.51 3.69
CA THR A 49 -10.56 3.60 3.96
C THR A 49 -10.46 2.49 2.90
N SER A 50 -11.60 1.89 2.56
CA SER A 50 -11.73 0.85 1.53
C SER A 50 -11.38 1.38 0.13
N PHE A 51 -11.84 2.58 -0.21
CA PHE A 51 -11.54 3.23 -1.48
C PHE A 51 -10.05 3.52 -1.63
N VAL A 52 -9.44 4.16 -0.63
CA VAL A 52 -8.00 4.46 -0.63
C VAL A 52 -7.19 3.18 -0.77
N ASN A 53 -7.51 2.15 0.02
CA ASN A 53 -6.81 0.87 -0.05
C ASN A 53 -6.92 0.20 -1.43
N SER A 54 -8.13 0.16 -2.00
CA SER A 54 -8.38 -0.45 -3.30
C SER A 54 -7.64 0.27 -4.43
N VAL A 55 -7.66 1.61 -4.43
CA VAL A 55 -6.91 2.42 -5.41
C VAL A 55 -5.41 2.17 -5.26
N CYS A 56 -4.88 2.14 -4.03
CA CYS A 56 -3.46 1.90 -3.79
C CYS A 56 -3.01 0.50 -4.24
N VAL A 57 -3.84 -0.53 -4.06
CA VAL A 57 -3.54 -1.88 -4.59
C VAL A 57 -3.41 -1.86 -6.11
N ILE A 58 -4.37 -1.23 -6.81
CA ILE A 58 -4.34 -1.12 -8.28
C ILE A 58 -3.08 -0.37 -8.74
N VAL A 59 -2.78 0.77 -8.12
CA VAL A 59 -1.58 1.55 -8.48
C VAL A 59 -0.29 0.78 -8.18
N ASN A 60 -0.22 0.06 -7.06
CA ASN A 60 0.93 -0.77 -6.72
C ASN A 60 1.15 -1.90 -7.74
N ILE A 61 0.09 -2.53 -8.24
CA ILE A 61 0.17 -3.54 -9.31
C ILE A 61 0.73 -2.91 -10.59
N ILE A 62 0.22 -1.74 -11.00
CA ILE A 62 0.70 -1.02 -12.18
C ILE A 62 2.19 -0.66 -12.02
N LEU A 63 2.58 -0.12 -10.88
CA LEU A 63 3.98 0.24 -10.60
C LEU A 63 4.90 -0.99 -10.58
N LEU A 64 4.42 -2.13 -10.10
CA LEU A 64 5.18 -3.38 -10.14
C LEU A 64 5.45 -3.82 -11.59
N ILE A 65 4.43 -3.76 -12.46
CA ILE A 65 4.56 -4.09 -13.89
C ILE A 65 5.51 -3.11 -14.60
N LEU A 66 5.38 -1.80 -14.36
CA LEU A 66 6.22 -0.77 -14.97
C LEU A 66 7.69 -0.90 -14.54
N ASN A 67 7.96 -1.18 -13.26
CA ASN A 67 9.31 -1.42 -12.78
C ASN A 67 9.91 -2.72 -13.33
N PHE A 68 9.10 -3.76 -13.49
CA PHE A 68 9.54 -5.02 -14.11
C PHE A 68 9.95 -4.83 -15.58
N LEU A 69 9.28 -3.92 -16.29
CA LEU A 69 9.58 -3.53 -17.68
C LEU A 69 10.70 -2.48 -17.81
N SER A 70 11.37 -2.13 -16.71
CA SER A 70 12.43 -1.10 -16.65
C SER A 70 11.99 0.31 -17.08
N ILE A 71 10.68 0.60 -17.12
CA ILE A 71 10.12 1.94 -17.42
C ILE A 71 9.79 2.62 -16.09
N SER A 72 10.81 2.80 -15.24
CA SER A 72 10.63 3.37 -13.90
C SER A 72 10.88 4.87 -13.88
N ASN A 73 10.02 5.61 -13.18
CA ASN A 73 10.24 7.03 -12.88
C ASN A 73 10.24 7.23 -11.37
N LEU A 74 11.44 7.25 -10.78
CA LEU A 74 11.62 7.35 -9.33
C LEU A 74 10.94 8.58 -8.70
N ARG A 75 10.85 9.70 -9.42
CA ARG A 75 10.20 10.92 -8.89
C ARG A 75 8.71 10.70 -8.68
N LEU A 76 8.04 10.04 -9.63
CA LEU A 76 6.60 9.76 -9.54
C LEU A 76 6.31 8.80 -8.40
N GLU A 77 7.11 7.74 -8.26
CA GLU A 77 6.97 6.78 -7.16
C GLU A 77 7.20 7.40 -5.77
N ARG A 78 8.14 8.34 -5.67
CA ARG A 78 8.41 9.06 -4.43
C ARG A 78 7.21 9.90 -4.00
N VAL A 79 6.64 10.68 -4.93
CA VAL A 79 5.45 11.49 -4.66
C VAL A 79 4.25 10.59 -4.29
N TYR A 80 4.05 9.51 -5.04
CA TYR A 80 3.02 8.53 -4.75
C TYR A 80 3.14 7.95 -3.33
N SER A 81 4.35 7.52 -2.93
CA SER A 81 4.58 6.94 -1.60
C SER A 81 4.30 7.92 -0.46
N ILE A 82 4.64 9.21 -0.63
CA ILE A 82 4.32 10.28 0.34
C ILE A 82 2.80 10.45 0.46
N ILE A 83 2.10 10.58 -0.68
CA ILE A 83 0.64 10.77 -0.71
C ILE A 83 -0.06 9.58 -0.04
N CYS A 84 0.33 8.34 -0.38
CA CYS A 84 -0.22 7.13 0.24
C CYS A 84 0.04 7.09 1.74
N THR A 85 1.23 7.44 2.20
CA THR A 85 1.52 7.48 3.64
C THR A 85 0.56 8.41 4.39
N ILE A 86 0.32 9.62 3.87
CA ILE A 86 -0.60 10.58 4.48
C ILE A 86 -2.05 10.04 4.45
N LEU A 87 -2.50 9.51 3.32
CA LEU A 87 -3.85 8.97 3.19
C LEU A 87 -4.10 7.77 4.12
N PHE A 88 -3.12 6.89 4.29
CA PHE A 88 -3.24 5.76 5.22
C PHE A 88 -3.22 6.19 6.69
N ILE A 89 -2.50 7.26 7.06
CA ILE A 89 -2.58 7.83 8.42
C ILE A 89 -4.00 8.34 8.70
N ILE A 90 -4.62 9.03 7.74
CA ILE A 90 -6.01 9.50 7.85
C ILE A 90 -6.96 8.30 7.95
N ALA A 91 -6.76 7.27 7.14
CA ALA A 91 -7.56 6.04 7.18
C ALA A 91 -7.48 5.34 8.55
N VAL A 92 -6.29 5.25 9.16
CA VAL A 92 -6.12 4.71 10.51
C VAL A 92 -6.90 5.54 11.54
N ALA A 93 -6.81 6.87 11.49
CA ALA A 93 -7.56 7.74 12.40
C ALA A 93 -9.09 7.54 12.28
N LEU A 94 -9.60 7.40 11.06
CA LEU A 94 -11.01 7.13 10.79
C LEU A 94 -11.45 5.75 11.30
N MET A 95 -10.59 4.74 11.18
CA MET A 95 -10.87 3.39 11.69
C MET A 95 -10.84 3.33 13.22
N VAL A 96 -9.93 4.06 13.87
CA VAL A 96 -9.91 4.24 15.33
C VAL A 96 -11.19 4.94 15.80
N TRP A 97 -11.64 5.96 15.07
CA TRP A 97 -12.92 6.60 15.36
C TRP A 97 -14.09 5.60 15.23
N TYR A 98 -14.11 4.82 14.15
CA TYR A 98 -15.14 3.79 13.95
C TYR A 98 -15.19 2.77 15.10
N PHE A 99 -14.02 2.35 15.59
CA PHE A 99 -13.89 1.46 16.75
C PHE A 99 -14.52 2.03 18.02
N LEU A 100 -14.39 3.33 18.28
CA LEU A 100 -14.99 3.98 19.46
C LEU A 100 -16.53 4.02 19.42
N GLN A 101 -17.13 4.01 18.22
CA GLN A 101 -18.57 4.23 18.06
C GLN A 101 -19.40 2.94 17.99
N TYR A 102 -18.90 1.85 17.39
CA TYR A 102 -19.73 0.68 17.01
C TYR A 102 -19.36 -0.66 17.68
N GLN A 103 -18.69 -0.61 18.84
CA GLN A 103 -18.18 -1.75 19.60
C GLN A 103 -16.97 -2.48 18.96
N ILE A 104 -16.19 -3.09 19.86
CA ILE A 104 -14.95 -3.78 19.54
C ILE A 104 -15.27 -5.15 18.92
N ARG A 105 -15.08 -5.28 17.61
CA ARG A 105 -15.08 -6.58 16.93
C ARG A 105 -13.65 -6.97 16.59
N PHE A 106 -13.32 -8.24 16.75
CA PHE A 106 -11.98 -8.77 16.45
C PHE A 106 -11.53 -8.41 15.02
N TRP A 107 -12.44 -8.45 14.05
CA TRP A 107 -12.17 -8.08 12.65
C TRP A 107 -11.74 -6.62 12.48
N THR A 108 -12.31 -5.67 13.23
CA THR A 108 -11.97 -4.24 13.09
C THR A 108 -10.61 -3.91 13.72
N ILE A 109 -10.20 -4.67 14.74
CA ILE A 109 -8.85 -4.59 15.29
C ILE A 109 -7.84 -5.06 14.24
N ILE A 110 -8.06 -6.23 13.65
CA ILE A 110 -7.16 -6.79 12.63
C ILE A 110 -7.00 -5.82 11.45
N THR A 111 -8.09 -5.27 10.92
CA THR A 111 -8.02 -4.31 9.80
C THR A 111 -7.25 -3.05 10.17
N THR A 112 -7.46 -2.51 11.37
CA THR A 112 -6.75 -1.31 11.83
C THR A 112 -5.24 -1.59 11.96
N VAL A 113 -4.84 -2.74 12.51
CA VAL A 113 -3.43 -3.14 12.60
C VAL A 113 -2.81 -3.32 11.21
N LEU A 114 -3.52 -3.96 10.29
CA LEU A 114 -3.04 -4.11 8.91
C LEU A 114 -2.88 -2.77 8.18
N LEU A 115 -3.76 -1.80 8.42
CA LEU A 115 -3.62 -0.45 7.87
C LEU A 115 -2.40 0.29 8.45
N ILE A 116 -2.09 0.08 9.73
CA ILE A 116 -0.86 0.62 10.35
C ILE A 116 0.37 -0.01 9.71
N ILE A 117 0.37 -1.34 9.52
CA ILE A 117 1.45 -2.04 8.81
C ILE A 117 1.60 -1.48 7.39
N GLN A 118 0.49 -1.23 6.70
CA GLN A 118 0.50 -0.66 5.36
C GLN A 118 1.13 0.74 5.34
N ALA A 119 0.79 1.60 6.30
CA ALA A 119 1.40 2.93 6.45
C ALA A 119 2.91 2.83 6.69
N VAL A 120 3.36 1.89 7.52
CA VAL A 120 4.78 1.63 7.77
C VAL A 120 5.48 1.14 6.49
N LEU A 121 4.84 0.25 5.72
CA LEU A 121 5.37 -0.23 4.44
C LEU A 121 5.51 0.90 3.41
N PHE A 122 4.58 1.85 3.34
CA PHE A 122 4.70 3.02 2.46
C PHE A 122 5.82 3.97 2.90
N LEU A 123 5.98 4.15 4.21
CA LEU A 123 7.09 4.95 4.75
C LEU A 123 8.44 4.28 4.47
N TRP A 124 8.50 2.95 4.53
CA TRP A 124 9.69 2.19 4.18
C TRP A 124 10.01 2.25 2.68
N ASP A 125 9.01 2.14 1.80
CA ASP A 125 9.20 2.33 0.35
C ASP A 125 9.75 3.72 0.06
N TYR A 126 9.23 4.75 0.72
CA TYR A 126 9.77 6.12 0.63
C TYR A 126 11.24 6.22 1.08
N LYS A 127 11.61 5.60 2.21
CA LYS A 127 13.01 5.58 2.69
C LYS A 127 13.96 4.89 1.71
N ILE A 128 13.54 3.78 1.11
CA ILE A 128 14.34 3.10 0.08
C ILE A 128 14.48 3.98 -1.17
N LEU A 129 13.40 4.66 -1.58
CA LEU A 129 13.42 5.60 -2.71
C LEU A 129 14.33 6.82 -2.45
N ASN A 130 14.58 7.18 -1.20
CA ASN A 130 15.55 8.22 -0.81
C ASN A 130 16.99 7.70 -0.66
N GLY A 131 17.20 6.39 -0.68
CA GLY A 131 18.51 5.77 -0.46
C GLY A 131 18.96 5.73 1.00
N GLU A 132 18.03 5.92 1.95
CA GLU A 132 18.29 5.93 3.40
C GLU A 132 18.23 4.53 4.03
N ALA A 133 17.73 3.54 3.30
CA ALA A 133 17.64 2.15 3.73
C ALA A 133 18.48 1.24 2.82
N PRO A 134 19.09 0.16 3.36
CA PRO A 134 19.90 -0.76 2.57
C PRO A 134 19.04 -1.35 1.45
N ASN A 135 19.47 -1.07 0.22
CA ASN A 135 18.88 -1.61 -0.98
C ASN A 135 19.98 -2.49 -1.58
N GLU A 136 19.95 -3.79 -1.30
CA GLU A 136 21.04 -4.72 -1.64
C GLU A 136 21.29 -4.81 -3.16
N ALA A 137 20.34 -4.35 -3.97
CA ALA A 137 20.47 -4.29 -5.41
C ALA A 137 20.12 -2.88 -5.90
N ARG A 138 21.12 -1.99 -5.96
CA ARG A 138 21.06 -0.78 -6.80
C ARG A 138 21.16 -1.22 -8.27
N VAL A 139 20.11 -1.85 -8.79
CA VAL A 139 19.96 -2.02 -10.24
C VAL A 139 19.35 -0.72 -10.75
N ILE A 140 20.23 0.15 -11.23
CA ILE A 140 19.89 1.32 -12.04
C ILE A 140 19.38 0.82 -13.39
#